data_AF-A0A1U7Y6G5-F1
#
_entry.id   AF-A0A1U7Y6G5-F1
#
_cell.length_a   1.000
_cell.length_b   1.000
_cell.length_c   1.000
_cell.angle_alpha   90.00
_cell.angle_beta   90.00
_cell.angle_gamma   90.00
#
_symmetry.space_group_name_H-M   'P 1'
#
loop_
_entity.id
_entity.type
_entity.pdbx_description
1 polymer ?
#
loop_
_entity_poly.entity_id
_entity_poly.type
_entity_poly.pdbx_seq_one_letter_code
_entity_poly.pdbx_strand_id
1 'polypeptide(L)'
;MQTLTDMLRYELQEDQSLLGEDQFEYDLNWVKGQIKSSLEVWRGEREASYTPEEERWKCRSCKFASECPASNCGSQEGRTLNANS
;
A
#
# COMPACT_ATOMS: atom_id res chain seq x y z
N MET A 1 6.15 19.60 -24.82
CA MET A 1 6.49 18.21 -24.45
C MET A 1 5.19 17.41 -24.56
N GLN A 2 5.17 16.31 -25.32
CA GLN A 2 4.00 15.44 -25.39
C GLN A 2 3.93 14.64 -24.09
N THR A 3 2.88 14.81 -23.30
CA THR A 3 2.55 13.90 -22.21
C THR A 3 1.92 12.66 -22.84
N LEU A 4 2.55 11.50 -22.65
CA LEU A 4 1.96 10.22 -23.03
C LEU A 4 1.08 9.79 -21.85
N THR A 5 -0.24 9.87 -22.04
CA THR A 5 -1.24 9.35 -21.11
C THR A 5 -1.42 7.86 -21.41
N ASP A 6 -1.08 7.01 -20.45
CA ASP A 6 -1.33 5.58 -20.51
C ASP A 6 -2.76 5.28 -20.08
N MET A 7 -3.36 4.25 -20.68
CA MET A 7 -4.73 3.82 -20.39
C MET A 7 -4.71 2.40 -19.82
N LEU A 8 -5.22 2.24 -18.60
CA LEU A 8 -5.53 0.95 -18.01
C LEU A 8 -6.97 0.59 -18.32
N ARG A 9 -7.19 -0.59 -18.89
CA ARG A 9 -8.51 -1.16 -19.13
C ARG A 9 -8.67 -2.40 -18.27
N TYR A 10 -9.71 -2.39 -17.45
CA TYR A 10 -10.11 -3.53 -16.64
C TYR A 10 -11.25 -4.23 -17.35
N GLU A 11 -11.05 -5.49 -17.73
CA GLU A 11 -12.03 -6.29 -18.47
C GLU A 11 -12.35 -7.56 -17.68
N LEU A 12 -13.61 -7.99 -17.69
CA LEU A 12 -14.04 -9.23 -17.08
C LEU A 12 -13.44 -10.40 -17.85
N GLN A 13 -12.74 -11.29 -17.15
CA GLN A 13 -12.01 -12.38 -17.81
C GLN A 13 -12.91 -13.34 -18.61
N GLU A 14 -14.17 -13.52 -18.19
CA GLU A 14 -15.12 -14.47 -18.79
C GLU A 14 -15.54 -14.08 -20.21
N ASP A 15 -15.92 -12.82 -20.42
CA ASP A 15 -16.54 -12.33 -21.65
C ASP A 15 -15.88 -11.09 -22.24
N GLN A 16 -14.77 -10.62 -21.65
CA GLN A 16 -14.04 -9.40 -22.01
C GLN A 16 -14.91 -8.13 -21.89
N SER A 17 -16.01 -8.19 -21.13
CA SER A 17 -16.82 -6.99 -20.87
C SER A 17 -16.01 -5.96 -20.08
N LEU A 18 -16.16 -4.70 -20.45
CA LEU A 18 -15.42 -3.61 -19.82
C LEU A 18 -15.94 -3.37 -18.40
N LEU A 19 -15.05 -3.51 -17.40
CA LEU A 19 -15.31 -3.19 -16.00
C LEU A 19 -14.98 -1.73 -15.68
N GLY A 20 -13.96 -1.17 -16.35
CA GLY A 20 -13.57 0.22 -16.18
C GLY A 20 -12.33 0.60 -16.96
N GLU A 21 -12.11 1.90 -17.10
CA GLU A 21 -10.91 2.48 -17.71
C GLU A 21 -10.34 3.53 -16.78
N ASP A 22 -9.02 3.62 -16.70
CA ASP A 22 -8.30 4.68 -16.00
C ASP A 22 -7.20 5.25 -16.89
N GLN A 23 -7.04 6.57 -16.86
CA GLN A 23 -5.99 7.27 -17.61
C GLN A 23 -5.06 7.97 -16.64
N PHE A 24 -3.77 7.73 -16.81
CA PHE A 24 -2.75 8.30 -15.95
C PHE A 24 -1.52 8.68 -16.76
N GLU A 25 -0.76 9.63 -16.23
CA GLU A 25 0.51 10.00 -16.83
C GLU A 25 1.59 9.00 -16.42
N TYR A 26 2.28 8.43 -17.40
CA TYR A 26 3.40 7.54 -17.12
C TYR A 26 4.64 8.33 -16.71
N ASP A 27 5.01 8.24 -15.43
CA ASP A 27 6.26 8.80 -14.92
C ASP A 27 7.32 7.71 -14.70
N LEU A 28 8.23 7.59 -15.68
CA LEU A 28 9.36 6.66 -15.62
C LEU A 28 10.27 6.89 -14.40
N ASN A 29 10.46 8.15 -13.99
CA ASN A 29 11.34 8.47 -12.86
C ASN A 29 10.68 8.05 -11.55
N TRP A 30 9.37 8.27 -11.42
CA TRP A 30 8.60 7.77 -10.29
C TRP A 30 8.68 6.25 -10.17
N VAL A 31 8.47 5.51 -11.27
CA VAL A 31 8.56 4.03 -11.29
C VAL A 31 9.97 3.55 -10.90
N LYS A 32 11.01 4.17 -11.44
CA LYS A 32 12.41 3.85 -11.07
C LYS A 32 12.69 4.13 -9.60
N GLY A 33 12.16 5.23 -9.05
CA GLY A 33 12.21 5.52 -7.61
C GLY A 33 11.53 4.43 -6.78
N GLN A 34 10.36 3.99 -7.26
CA GLN A 34 9.62 2.76 -6.91
C GLN A 34 10.52 1.58 -6.54
N ILE A 35 11.15 1.11 -7.62
CA ILE A 35 11.99 -0.08 -7.62
C ILE A 35 13.21 0.14 -6.73
N LYS A 36 13.86 1.31 -6.83
CA LYS A 36 15.04 1.63 -6.04
C LYS A 36 14.75 1.55 -4.54
N SER A 37 13.69 2.20 -4.07
CA SER A 37 13.33 2.21 -2.65
C SER A 37 13.03 0.81 -2.10
N SER A 38 12.41 -0.04 -2.93
CA SER A 38 12.14 -1.44 -2.58
C SER A 38 13.44 -2.26 -2.48
N LEU A 39 14.37 -2.06 -3.42
CA LEU A 39 15.66 -2.76 -3.44
C LEU A 39 16.54 -2.37 -2.26
N GLU A 40 16.55 -1.11 -1.84
CA GLU A 40 17.29 -0.65 -0.66
C GLU A 40 16.89 -1.44 0.59
N VAL A 41 15.58 -1.72 0.75
CA VAL A 41 15.08 -2.55 1.87
C VAL A 41 15.56 -3.99 1.72
N TRP A 42 15.41 -4.59 0.54
CA TRP A 42 15.77 -6.00 0.33
C TRP A 42 17.26 -6.27 0.43
N ARG A 43 18.10 -5.27 0.15
CA ARG A 43 19.56 -5.36 0.28
C ARG A 43 20.04 -5.04 1.70
N GLY A 44 19.17 -4.61 2.60
CA GLY A 44 19.53 -4.16 3.94
C GLY A 44 20.23 -2.79 3.95
N GLU A 45 20.11 -2.01 2.89
CA GLU A 45 20.62 -0.63 2.81
C GLU A 45 19.69 0.34 3.58
N ARG A 46 18.43 -0.06 3.83
CA ARG A 46 17.44 0.67 4.62
C ARG A 46 16.55 -0.29 5.41
N GLU A 47 16.15 0.12 6.61
CA GLU A 47 15.12 -0.58 7.39
C GLU A 47 13.73 -0.47 6.74
N ALA A 48 12.94 -1.53 6.87
CA ALA A 48 11.54 -1.50 6.46
C ALA A 48 10.75 -0.50 7.31
N SER A 49 9.84 0.23 6.67
CA SER A 49 8.95 1.20 7.32
C SER A 49 7.50 0.76 7.22
N TYR A 50 6.68 1.26 8.14
CA TYR A 50 5.24 1.06 8.07
C TYR A 50 4.64 1.75 6.84
N THR A 51 3.48 1.24 6.40
CA THR A 51 2.68 1.88 5.36
C THR A 51 2.20 3.25 5.84
N PRO A 52 2.19 4.29 4.98
CA PRO A 52 1.67 5.59 5.37
C PRO A 52 0.18 5.51 5.73
N GLU A 53 -0.33 6.55 6.39
CA GLU A 53 -1.66 6.53 7.01
C GLU A 53 -2.78 6.26 6.00
N GLU A 54 -2.69 6.90 4.83
CA GLU A 54 -3.61 6.73 3.71
C GLU A 54 -3.68 5.29 3.18
N GLU A 55 -2.62 4.50 3.39
CA GLU A 55 -2.51 3.11 2.95
C GLU A 55 -2.73 2.08 4.07
N ARG A 56 -3.06 2.53 5.30
CA ARG A 56 -3.34 1.63 6.44
C ARG A 56 -4.60 0.77 6.25
N TRP A 57 -5.42 1.03 5.24
CA TRP A 57 -6.51 0.12 4.87
C TRP A 57 -6.01 -1.31 4.59
N LYS A 58 -4.73 -1.47 4.17
CA LYS A 58 -4.08 -2.77 4.00
C LYS A 58 -3.90 -3.55 5.30
N CYS A 59 -3.87 -2.89 6.45
CA CYS A 59 -3.78 -3.55 7.75
C CYS A 59 -5.01 -4.42 8.05
N ARG A 60 -6.18 -4.13 7.44
CA ARG A 60 -7.42 -4.91 7.64
C ARG A 60 -7.29 -6.37 7.20
N SER A 61 -6.38 -6.66 6.27
CA SER A 61 -6.12 -8.00 5.76
C SER A 61 -4.71 -8.50 6.09
N CYS A 62 -3.93 -7.75 6.88
CA CYS A 62 -2.55 -8.10 7.22
C CYS A 62 -2.51 -9.10 8.36
N LYS A 63 -1.92 -10.28 8.13
CA LYS A 63 -1.77 -11.35 9.14
C LYS A 63 -0.95 -10.95 10.38
N PHE A 64 -0.18 -9.86 10.29
CA PHE A 64 0.65 -9.34 11.37
C PHE A 64 0.05 -8.10 12.06
N ALA A 65 -1.17 -7.70 11.70
CA ALA A 65 -1.76 -6.47 12.20
C ALA A 65 -1.83 -6.42 13.72
N SER A 66 -2.11 -7.53 14.41
CA SER A 66 -2.22 -7.57 15.88
C SER A 66 -0.93 -7.21 16.62
N GLU A 67 0.24 -7.39 15.98
CA GLU A 67 1.56 -7.16 16.58
C GLU A 67 2.24 -5.92 15.98
N CYS A 68 1.68 -5.34 14.92
CA CYS A 68 2.23 -4.18 14.24
C CYS A 68 1.91 -2.90 15.01
N PRO A 69 2.91 -2.11 15.47
CA PRO A 69 2.66 -0.87 16.19
C PRO A 69 1.84 0.17 15.40
N ALA A 70 1.89 0.12 14.07
CA ALA A 70 1.19 1.06 13.20
C ALA A 70 -0.25 0.67 12.85
N SER A 71 -0.70 -0.55 13.18
CA SER A 71 -2.03 -1.03 12.79
C SER A 71 -3.17 -0.40 13.59
N ASN A 72 -2.89 0.05 14.83
CA ASN A 72 -3.91 0.41 15.81
C ASN A 72 -3.91 1.91 16.19
N CYS A 73 -3.29 2.77 15.38
CA CYS A 73 -3.20 4.22 15.66
C CYS A 73 -4.55 4.96 15.62
N GLY A 74 -5.68 4.26 15.40
CA GLY A 74 -7.04 4.80 15.47
C GLY A 74 -8.01 4.00 16.35
N SER A 75 -7.54 3.14 17.26
CA SER A 75 -8.42 2.31 18.11
C SER A 75 -7.87 2.12 19.53
N GLN A 76 -7.53 3.22 20.20
CA GLN A 76 -7.35 3.24 21.65
C GLN A 76 -8.48 3.98 22.34
N GLU A 77 -9.66 3.38 22.35
CA GLU A 77 -10.63 3.57 23.44
C GLU A 77 -10.99 2.18 23.99
N GLY A 78 -10.56 1.89 25.22
CA GLY A 78 -11.20 0.86 26.04
C GLY A 78 -10.50 -0.49 26.25
N ARG A 79 -9.18 -0.54 26.52
CA ARG A 79 -8.58 -1.76 27.12
C ARG A 79 -7.77 -1.43 28.37
N THR A 80 -8.45 -0.92 29.40
CA THR A 80 -7.97 -1.05 30.78
C THR A 80 -8.20 -2.49 31.22
N LEU A 81 -7.14 -3.29 31.28
CA LEU A 81 -7.14 -4.54 32.07
C LEU A 81 -6.16 -4.35 33.23
N ASN A 82 -6.77 -4.01 34.35
CA ASN A 82 -6.36 -4.35 35.70
C ASN A 82 -5.49 -5.62 35.81
N ALA A 83 -4.30 -5.47 36.39
CA ALA A 83 -3.55 -6.60 36.95
C ALA A 83 -3.43 -6.38 38.46
N ASN A 84 -4.26 -7.10 39.22
CA ASN A 84 -4.02 -7.38 40.63
C ASN A 84 -3.06 -8.56 40.71
N SER A 85 -1.91 -8.38 41.37
CA SER A 85 -1.19 -9.40 42.13
C SER A 85 -0.33 -8.71 43.18
#